data_AF-A0A176YGC0-F1
#
_entry.id   AF-A0A176YGC0-F1
#
_cell.length_a   1.000
_cell.length_b   1.000
_cell.length_c   1.000
_cell.angle_alpha   90.00
_cell.angle_beta   90.00
_cell.angle_gamma   90.00
#
_symmetry.space_group_name_H-M   'P 1'
#
loop_
_entity.id
_entity.type
_entity.pdbx_description
1 polymer ?
#
loop_
_entity_poly.entity_id
_entity_poly.type
_entity_poly.pdbx_seq_one_letter_code
_entity_poly.pdbx_strand_id
1 'polypeptide(L)'
;MTVESLNRQRVLHLLDCFARGDLDAALSCCTDDVDFLTHAPIDVLPHMVPRHGKKELRELWQTVWSRYSEIRYKAPHIVAEGDEVATYMHTYFRKRGNDRIVQFDMAVFYTFRNGLVAEIREIIDSYDLVQQVLEREIGPLILGERMDGV
;
A
#
# COMPACT_ATOMS: atom_id res chain seq x y z
N MET A 1 10.84 27.23 0.94
CA MET A 1 10.07 25.97 1.06
C MET A 1 10.78 25.16 2.12
N THR A 2 10.08 24.75 3.18
CA THR A 2 10.64 23.96 4.28
C THR A 2 10.85 22.50 3.84
N VAL A 3 11.76 21.77 4.47
CA VAL A 3 12.04 20.35 4.13
C VAL A 3 10.77 19.51 4.26
N GLU A 4 9.96 19.78 5.27
CA GLU A 4 8.69 19.12 5.57
C GLU A 4 7.69 19.33 4.43
N SER A 5 7.51 20.57 3.97
CA SER A 5 6.63 20.88 2.83
C SER A 5 7.09 20.21 1.54
N LEU A 6 8.41 20.04 1.35
CA LEU A 6 8.98 19.39 0.18
C LEU A 6 8.81 17.86 0.25
N ASN A 7 9.09 17.25 1.40
CA ASN A 7 8.91 15.80 1.61
C ASN A 7 7.44 15.41 1.50
N ARG A 8 6.52 16.25 2.02
CA ARG A 8 5.07 16.10 1.79
C ARG A 8 4.73 16.08 0.29
N GLN A 9 5.28 16.99 -0.49
CA GLN A 9 5.06 17.04 -1.95
C GLN A 9 5.65 15.82 -2.66
N ARG A 10 6.83 15.34 -2.23
CA ARG A 10 7.47 14.13 -2.78
C ARG A 10 6.64 12.87 -2.52
N VAL A 11 6.09 12.72 -1.31
CA VAL A 11 5.19 11.59 -1.00
C VAL A 11 3.93 11.66 -1.87
N LEU A 12 3.29 12.83 -2.00
CA LEU A 12 2.14 12.99 -2.87
C LEU A 12 2.47 12.66 -4.34
N HIS A 13 3.64 13.09 -4.81
CA HIS A 13 4.10 12.76 -6.15
C HIS A 13 4.30 11.25 -6.34
N LEU A 14 4.96 10.57 -5.40
CA LEU A 14 5.12 9.11 -5.41
C LEU A 14 3.77 8.39 -5.44
N LEU A 15 2.82 8.80 -4.59
CA LEU A 15 1.47 8.23 -4.54
C LEU A 15 0.71 8.45 -5.86
N ASP A 16 0.80 9.64 -6.45
CA ASP A 16 0.16 9.95 -7.73
C ASP A 16 0.75 9.15 -8.89
N CYS A 17 2.08 9.00 -8.95
CA CYS A 17 2.76 8.16 -9.94
C CYS A 17 2.31 6.71 -9.81
N PHE A 18 2.30 6.17 -8.58
CA PHE A 18 1.86 4.80 -8.32
C PHE A 18 0.38 4.60 -8.72
N ALA A 19 -0.52 5.52 -8.34
CA ALA A 19 -1.95 5.44 -8.65
C ALA A 19 -2.25 5.54 -10.16
N ARG A 20 -1.38 6.18 -10.95
CA ARG A 20 -1.47 6.23 -12.41
C ARG A 20 -0.83 5.04 -13.12
N GLY A 21 -0.18 4.15 -12.38
CA GLY A 21 0.55 2.99 -12.93
C GLY A 21 1.91 3.34 -13.51
N ASP A 22 2.41 4.56 -13.27
CA ASP A 22 3.76 4.99 -13.67
C ASP A 22 4.79 4.50 -12.64
N LEU A 23 5.10 3.21 -12.72
CA LEU A 23 5.99 2.55 -11.76
C LEU A 23 7.43 3.08 -11.86
N ASP A 24 7.88 3.51 -13.03
CA ASP A 24 9.23 4.04 -13.18
C ASP A 24 9.36 5.42 -12.53
N ALA A 25 8.37 6.30 -12.69
CA ALA A 25 8.34 7.57 -11.97
C ALA A 25 8.21 7.36 -10.45
N ALA A 26 7.36 6.43 -10.01
CA ALA A 26 7.23 6.11 -8.59
C ALA A 26 8.56 5.58 -8.00
N LEU A 27 9.22 4.64 -8.69
CA LEU A 27 10.51 4.09 -8.24
C LEU A 27 11.64 5.12 -8.27
N SER A 28 11.57 6.13 -9.14
CA SER A 28 12.55 7.23 -9.16
C SER A 28 12.55 8.07 -7.89
N CYS A 29 11.46 8.02 -7.11
CA CYS A 29 11.35 8.72 -5.83
C CYS A 29 12.04 7.97 -4.67
N CYS A 30 12.46 6.72 -4.87
CA CYS A 30 13.06 5.87 -3.84
C CYS A 30 14.59 5.80 -3.95
N THR A 31 15.28 5.44 -2.87
CA THR A 31 16.68 5.03 -2.91
C THR A 31 16.83 3.64 -3.53
N ASP A 32 18.01 3.30 -4.03
CA ASP A 32 18.22 2.01 -4.72
C ASP A 32 18.09 0.81 -3.77
N ASP A 33 18.37 1.02 -2.49
CA ASP A 33 18.30 0.11 -1.34
C ASP A 33 17.03 0.30 -0.50
N VAL A 34 15.96 0.88 -1.07
CA VAL A 34 14.70 1.14 -0.36
C VAL A 34 14.17 -0.11 0.35
N ASP A 35 13.77 0.05 1.60
CA ASP A 35 13.19 -1.04 2.39
C ASP A 35 11.68 -0.89 2.49
N PHE A 36 10.93 -1.93 2.13
CA PHE A 36 9.47 -1.89 2.08
C PHE A 36 8.87 -3.04 2.89
N LEU A 37 7.87 -2.71 3.72
CA LEU A 37 7.12 -3.68 4.51
C LEU A 37 5.65 -3.26 4.62
N THR A 38 4.75 -4.20 4.35
CA THR A 38 3.33 -4.07 4.67
C THR A 38 2.96 -5.09 5.73
N HIS A 39 2.34 -4.65 6.82
CA HIS A 39 1.76 -5.53 7.84
C HIS A 39 0.46 -6.14 7.32
N ALA A 40 0.58 -7.16 6.48
CA ALA A 40 -0.53 -7.88 5.85
C ALA A 40 -0.45 -9.39 6.14
N PRO A 41 -1.58 -10.11 6.18
CA PRO A 41 -1.60 -11.56 6.34
C PRO A 41 -1.13 -12.24 5.06
N ILE A 42 0.15 -12.62 5.02
CA ILE A 42 0.80 -13.21 3.84
C ILE A 42 0.16 -14.53 3.38
N ASP A 43 -0.51 -15.27 4.28
CA ASP A 43 -1.26 -16.48 3.93
C ASP A 43 -2.43 -16.18 2.97
N VAL A 44 -2.97 -14.96 3.00
CA VAL A 44 -4.02 -14.49 2.10
C VAL A 44 -3.46 -13.62 0.98
N LEU A 45 -2.39 -12.86 1.28
CA LEU A 45 -1.75 -11.90 0.37
C LEU A 45 -0.27 -12.27 0.17
N PRO A 46 0.05 -13.36 -0.55
CA PRO A 46 1.40 -13.93 -0.59
C PRO A 46 2.46 -13.05 -1.26
N HIS A 47 2.02 -12.00 -1.96
CA HIS A 47 2.90 -11.03 -2.59
C HIS A 47 3.40 -9.96 -1.61
N MET A 48 2.72 -9.76 -0.46
CA MET A 48 3.02 -8.73 0.55
C MET A 48 4.14 -9.16 1.53
N VAL A 49 5.17 -9.81 1.01
CA VAL A 49 6.40 -10.11 1.76
C VAL A 49 7.30 -8.87 1.80
N PRO A 50 8.19 -8.74 2.82
CA PRO A 50 9.18 -7.66 2.87
C PRO A 50 9.99 -7.58 1.57
N ARG A 51 10.33 -6.36 1.13
CA ARG A 51 11.10 -6.12 -0.09
C ARG A 51 12.30 -5.24 0.20
N HIS A 52 13.43 -5.59 -0.39
CA HIS A 52 14.65 -4.82 -0.30
C HIS A 52 15.15 -4.38 -1.68
N GLY A 53 15.29 -3.07 -1.85
CA GLY A 53 15.73 -2.41 -3.07
C GLY A 53 14.65 -2.28 -4.15
N LYS A 54 14.94 -1.42 -5.13
CA LYS A 54 13.99 -1.06 -6.20
C LYS A 54 13.52 -2.23 -7.04
N LYS A 55 14.35 -3.26 -7.23
CA LYS A 55 14.02 -4.42 -8.04
C LYS A 55 12.85 -5.20 -7.43
N GLU A 56 12.97 -5.56 -6.16
CA GLU A 56 11.95 -6.32 -5.45
C GLU A 56 10.68 -5.48 -5.25
N LEU A 57 10.83 -4.18 -4.98
CA LEU A 57 9.71 -3.25 -4.90
C LEU A 57 8.96 -3.13 -6.24
N ARG A 58 9.69 -3.11 -7.37
CA ARG A 58 9.08 -3.12 -8.71
C ARG A 58 8.26 -4.38 -8.93
N GLU A 59 8.80 -5.55 -8.61
CA GLU A 59 8.10 -6.84 -8.78
C GLU A 59 6.80 -6.89 -7.95
N LEU A 60 6.84 -6.36 -6.72
CA LEU A 60 5.65 -6.20 -5.89
C LEU A 60 4.62 -5.28 -6.57
N TRP A 61 5.01 -4.06 -6.95
CA TRP A 61 4.08 -3.10 -7.55
C TRP A 61 3.51 -3.57 -8.90
N GLN A 62 4.29 -4.29 -9.70
CA GLN A 62 3.81 -4.97 -10.90
C GLN A 62 2.79 -6.06 -10.58
N THR A 63 3.02 -6.82 -9.50
CA THR A 63 2.06 -7.83 -9.03
C THR A 63 0.75 -7.20 -8.56
N VAL A 64 0.81 -6.03 -7.91
CA VAL A 64 -0.39 -5.27 -7.54
C VAL A 64 -1.14 -4.81 -8.81
N TRP A 65 -0.45 -4.18 -9.76
CA TRP A 65 -1.07 -3.69 -11.00
C TRP A 65 -1.56 -4.78 -11.96
N SER A 66 -1.01 -6.01 -11.88
CA SER A 66 -1.56 -7.13 -12.64
C SER A 66 -2.95 -7.54 -12.12
N ARG A 67 -3.17 -7.43 -10.79
CA ARG A 67 -4.42 -7.79 -10.11
C ARG A 67 -5.50 -6.71 -10.22
N TYR A 68 -5.12 -5.44 -10.32
CA TYR A 68 -6.06 -4.32 -10.29
C TYR A 68 -6.02 -3.51 -11.59
N SER A 69 -7.19 -3.13 -12.09
CA SER A 69 -7.34 -2.32 -13.32
C SER A 69 -7.35 -0.82 -13.04
N GLU A 70 -7.65 -0.41 -11.82
CA GLU A 70 -7.67 0.98 -11.37
C GLU A 70 -7.27 1.03 -9.89
N ILE A 71 -6.43 2.01 -9.54
CA ILE A 71 -6.04 2.32 -8.16
C ILE A 71 -6.36 3.79 -7.91
N ARG A 72 -7.13 4.07 -6.88
CA ARG A 72 -7.43 5.42 -6.41
C ARG A 72 -7.16 5.52 -4.92
N TYR A 73 -6.80 6.71 -4.45
CA TYR A 73 -6.59 6.97 -3.04
C TYR A 73 -7.09 8.36 -2.65
N LYS A 74 -7.35 8.54 -1.36
CA LYS A 74 -7.46 9.84 -0.70
C LYS A 74 -6.54 9.84 0.50
N ALA A 75 -5.76 10.90 0.69
CA ALA A 75 -4.88 11.06 1.84
C ALA A 75 -5.40 12.21 2.73
N PRO A 76 -6.45 11.98 3.55
CA PRO A 76 -7.01 13.01 4.44
C PRO A 76 -6.01 13.56 5.45
N HIS A 77 -5.03 12.75 5.87
CA HIS A 77 -3.98 13.19 6.79
C HIS A 77 -2.61 12.91 6.18
N ILE A 78 -1.78 13.95 6.17
CA ILE A 78 -0.36 13.86 5.85
C ILE A 78 0.38 14.75 6.84
N VAL A 79 1.28 14.14 7.61
CA VAL A 79 2.15 14.82 8.57
C VAL A 79 3.58 14.64 8.11
N ALA A 80 4.35 15.72 8.08
CA ALA A 80 5.76 15.69 7.71
C ALA A 80 6.57 16.39 8.80
N GLU A 81 7.62 15.73 9.28
CA GLU A 81 8.51 16.23 10.33
C GLU A 81 9.95 15.80 10.00
N GLY A 82 10.81 16.76 9.66
CA GLY A 82 12.16 16.47 9.19
C GLY A 82 12.16 15.52 7.98
N ASP A 83 12.79 14.36 8.15
CA ASP A 83 12.91 13.31 7.15
C ASP A 83 11.79 12.25 7.23
N GLU A 84 10.83 12.40 8.13
CA GLU A 84 9.71 11.47 8.28
C GLU A 84 8.43 12.05 7.69
N VAL A 85 7.67 11.23 6.98
CA VAL A 85 6.32 11.56 6.51
C VAL A 85 5.37 10.41 6.83
N ALA A 86 4.25 10.72 7.48
CA ALA A 86 3.17 9.77 7.75
C ALA A 86 1.91 10.16 6.99
N THR A 87 1.23 9.19 6.41
CA THR A 87 -0.07 9.36 5.75
C THR A 87 -1.11 8.46 6.38
N TYR A 88 -2.35 8.94 6.46
CA TYR A 88 -3.53 8.09 6.62
C TYR A 88 -4.31 8.17 5.32
N MET A 89 -4.59 7.02 4.71
CA MET A 89 -5.17 6.93 3.38
C MET A 89 -6.39 6.03 3.35
N HIS A 90 -7.39 6.47 2.58
CA HIS A 90 -8.47 5.62 2.07
C HIS A 90 -8.09 5.17 0.67
N THR A 91 -8.03 3.87 0.42
CA THR A 91 -7.66 3.31 -0.89
C THR A 91 -8.82 2.57 -1.53
N TYR A 92 -8.86 2.58 -2.86
CA TYR A 92 -9.92 1.97 -3.66
C TYR A 92 -9.31 1.29 -4.89
N PHE A 93 -9.28 -0.04 -4.89
CA PHE A 93 -8.67 -0.83 -5.96
C PHE A 93 -9.75 -1.61 -6.72
N ARG A 94 -9.86 -1.41 -8.04
CA ARG A 94 -10.78 -2.18 -8.88
C ARG A 94 -10.11 -3.49 -9.30
N LYS A 95 -10.63 -4.63 -8.86
CA LYS A 95 -10.16 -5.97 -9.25
C LYS A 95 -10.33 -6.16 -10.75
N ARG A 96 -9.27 -6.60 -11.45
CA ARG A 96 -9.34 -6.90 -12.89
C ARG A 96 -10.21 -8.12 -13.21
N GLY A 97 -10.29 -9.09 -12.29
CA GLY A 97 -10.98 -10.35 -12.53
C GLY A 97 -12.51 -10.29 -12.47
N ASN A 98 -13.09 -9.32 -11.76
CA ASN A 98 -14.54 -9.24 -11.53
C ASN A 98 -15.07 -7.82 -11.30
N ASP A 99 -14.27 -6.79 -11.59
CA ASP A 99 -14.60 -5.36 -11.46
C ASP A 99 -15.05 -4.88 -10.05
N ARG A 100 -14.98 -5.75 -9.03
CA ARG A 100 -15.28 -5.37 -7.65
C ARG A 100 -14.26 -4.36 -7.15
N ILE A 101 -14.74 -3.38 -6.40
CA ILE A 101 -13.88 -2.43 -5.69
C ILE A 101 -13.54 -3.01 -4.34
N VAL A 102 -12.24 -3.14 -4.07
CA VAL A 102 -11.68 -3.39 -2.74
C VAL A 102 -11.33 -2.04 -2.15
N GLN A 103 -11.85 -1.74 -0.97
CA GLN A 103 -11.58 -0.50 -0.25
C GLN A 103 -11.00 -0.82 1.11
N PHE A 104 -9.97 -0.11 1.52
CA PHE A 104 -9.37 -0.29 2.85
C PHE A 104 -8.60 0.95 3.26
N ASP A 105 -8.52 1.13 4.56
CA ASP A 105 -7.72 2.19 5.18
C ASP A 105 -6.31 1.70 5.44
N MET A 106 -5.34 2.59 5.27
CA MET A 106 -3.95 2.31 5.57
C MET A 106 -3.21 3.53 6.11
N ALA A 107 -2.32 3.29 7.06
CA ALA A 107 -1.31 4.24 7.49
C ALA A 107 0.02 3.89 6.82
N VAL A 108 0.70 4.88 6.24
CA VAL A 108 2.02 4.67 5.62
C VAL A 108 3.03 5.65 6.16
N PHE A 109 4.16 5.11 6.61
CA PHE A 109 5.29 5.86 7.12
C PHE A 109 6.42 5.79 6.10
N TYR A 110 6.99 6.95 5.79
CA TYR A 110 8.07 7.12 4.83
C TYR A 110 9.25 7.80 5.53
N THR A 111 10.41 7.16 5.50
CA THR A 111 11.67 7.76 5.92
C THR A 111 12.45 8.22 4.69
N PHE A 112 12.88 9.47 4.69
CA PHE A 112 13.68 10.06 3.64
C PHE A 112 15.18 9.98 3.94
N ARG A 113 15.97 9.83 2.89
CA ARG A 113 17.42 10.01 2.91
C ARG A 113 17.86 10.74 1.67
N ASN A 114 18.52 11.90 1.84
CA ASN A 114 18.96 12.76 0.74
C ASN A 114 17.82 13.12 -0.24
N GLY A 115 16.60 13.26 0.29
CA GLY A 115 15.42 13.63 -0.49
C GLY A 115 14.79 12.52 -1.34
N LEU A 116 15.21 11.27 -1.15
CA LEU A 116 14.59 10.06 -1.70
C LEU A 116 14.01 9.21 -0.57
N VAL A 117 12.95 8.46 -0.86
CA VAL A 117 12.33 7.53 0.10
C VAL A 117 13.25 6.32 0.29
N ALA A 118 13.74 6.13 1.51
CA ALA A 118 14.61 5.03 1.89
C ALA A 118 13.87 3.89 2.61
N GLU A 119 12.75 4.21 3.27
CA GLU A 119 11.92 3.22 3.96
C GLU A 119 10.44 3.50 3.71
N ILE A 120 9.66 2.43 3.56
CA ILE A 120 8.19 2.45 3.50
C ILE A 120 7.66 1.39 4.47
N ARG A 121 6.84 1.82 5.44
CA ARG A 121 6.12 0.94 6.37
C ARG A 121 4.63 1.16 6.25
N GLU A 122 3.90 0.12 5.89
CA GLU A 122 2.45 0.16 5.72
C GLU A 122 1.75 -0.65 6.80
N ILE A 123 0.73 -0.04 7.42
CA ILE A 123 -0.21 -0.70 8.32
C ILE A 123 -1.57 -0.61 7.65
N ILE A 124 -2.19 -1.76 7.37
CA ILE A 124 -3.47 -1.83 6.67
C ILE A 124 -4.55 -2.38 7.60
N ASP A 125 -5.81 -1.98 7.37
CA ASP A 125 -6.96 -2.71 7.94
C ASP A 125 -7.07 -4.09 7.27
N SER A 126 -6.27 -5.02 7.78
CA SER A 126 -6.14 -6.37 7.23
C SER A 126 -7.40 -7.20 7.41
N TYR A 127 -8.24 -6.92 8.42
CA TYR A 127 -9.46 -7.68 8.66
C TYR A 127 -10.48 -7.42 7.54
N ASP A 128 -10.77 -6.15 7.28
CA ASP A 128 -11.67 -5.74 6.21
C ASP A 128 -11.14 -6.14 4.83
N LEU A 129 -9.83 -5.94 4.58
CA LEU A 129 -9.20 -6.33 3.32
C LEU A 129 -9.34 -7.83 3.03
N VAL A 130 -9.09 -8.70 4.02
CA VAL A 130 -9.19 -10.14 3.84
C VAL A 130 -10.62 -10.57 3.50
N GLN A 131 -11.63 -10.01 4.16
CA GLN A 131 -13.03 -10.31 3.84
C GLN A 131 -13.38 -9.94 2.39
N GLN A 132 -12.94 -8.77 1.93
CA GLN A 132 -13.20 -8.31 0.57
C GLN A 132 -12.41 -9.08 -0.49
N VAL A 133 -11.19 -9.52 -0.16
CA VAL A 133 -10.37 -10.34 -1.07
C VAL A 133 -10.95 -11.74 -1.21
N LEU A 134 -11.34 -12.37 -0.09
CA LEU A 134 -11.93 -13.71 -0.05
C LEU A 134 -13.41 -13.75 -0.41
N GLU A 135 -14.05 -12.58 -0.46
CA GLU A 135 -15.48 -12.42 -0.80
C GLU A 135 -16.41 -13.17 0.16
N ARG A 136 -16.01 -13.25 1.44
CA ARG A 136 -16.75 -13.91 2.53
C ARG A 136 -16.43 -13.29 3.88
N GLU A 137 -17.33 -13.49 4.84
CA GLU A 137 -17.06 -13.15 6.23
C GLU A 137 -16.07 -14.14 6.85
N ILE A 138 -15.12 -13.62 7.62
CA ILE A 138 -14.12 -14.43 8.33
C ILE A 138 -14.35 -14.45 9.85
N GLY A 139 -15.23 -13.58 10.37
CA GLY A 139 -15.61 -13.56 11.78
C GLY A 139 -16.04 -14.92 12.33
N PRO A 140 -16.98 -15.65 11.66
CA PRO A 140 -17.40 -16.98 12.10
C PRO A 140 -16.25 -18.01 12.11
N LEU A 141 -15.31 -17.91 11.15
CA LEU A 141 -14.15 -18.80 11.07
C LEU A 141 -13.15 -18.56 12.21
N ILE A 142 -13.00 -17.30 12.65
CA ILE A 142 -12.12 -16.93 13.75
C ILE A 142 -12.71 -17.38 15.10
N LEU A 143 -14.04 -17.31 15.27
CA LEU A 143 -14.73 -17.74 16.48
C LEU A 143 -14.85 -19.27 16.59
N GLY A 144 -14.50 -20.01 15.54
CA GLY A 144 -14.63 -21.48 15.51
C GLY A 144 -16.09 -21.94 15.39
N GLU A 145 -17.00 -21.06 14.97
CA GLU A 145 -18.38 -21.42 14.71
C GLU A 145 -18.44 -22.27 13.45
N ARG A 146 -19.07 -23.45 13.54
CA ARG A 146 -19.32 -24.28 12.35
C ARG A 146 -20.18 -23.47 11.39
N MET A 147 -19.76 -23.41 10.13
CA MET A 147 -20.65 -22.98 9.06
C MET A 147 -21.75 -24.05 8.92
N ASP A 148 -22.87 -23.84 9.60
CA ASP A 148 -24.04 -24.68 9.43
C ASP A 148 -24.64 -24.42 8.04
N GLY A 149 -24.45 -25.38 7.14
CA GLY A 149 -25.32 -25.58 5.97
C GLY A 149 -24.81 -25.10 4.61
N VAL A 150 -24.30 -26.05 3.82
CA VAL A 150 -24.68 -26.24 2.40
C VAL A 150 -25.05 -27.70 2.22
#